data_AF-A0AAV8AJM7-F1
#
_entry.id   AF-A0AAV8AJM7-F1
#
_cell.length_a   1.000
_cell.length_b   1.000
_cell.length_c   1.000
_cell.angle_alpha   90.00
_cell.angle_beta   90.00
_cell.angle_gamma   90.00
#
_symmetry.space_group_name_H-M   'P 1'
#
loop_
_entity.id
_entity.type
_entity.pdbx_description
1 polymer ?
#
loop_
_entity_poly.entity_id
_entity_poly.type
_entity_poly.pdbx_seq_one_letter_code
_entity_poly.pdbx_strand_id
1 'polypeptide(L)'
;MGSKGGNTDIRLRMDGLFELEQHANCFYHEFMALYTNGPAGGGGISVGLNKEIILHKKLVERENVFWRTDSKQTNPSVLHHETSNIYRTTKKPLRKNHPCKTATPIQPAPSGSIIPLYAVAHSRTGDKGNDLNFSLIPHFSSDINRLKKVITQDWVKNAVSPLFYSSAVSENQAVEAENNLKDVVVEIYEVPGISSLNVVVRNVLDGGVNCSRRIDRHGKTISDLILSQDVVLP
;
A
#
# COMPACT_ATOMS: atom_id res chain seq x y z
N MET A 1 -20.39 32.89 27.07
CA MET A 1 -19.45 31.84 27.52
C MET A 1 -20.06 30.48 27.18
N GLY A 2 -19.75 29.93 26.00
CA GLY A 2 -20.29 28.65 25.55
C GLY A 2 -19.30 27.52 25.83
N SER A 3 -19.75 26.46 26.50
CA SER A 3 -18.93 25.31 26.85
C SER A 3 -18.51 24.53 25.59
N LYS A 4 -17.20 24.37 25.39
CA LYS A 4 -16.63 23.41 24.44
C LYS A 4 -17.01 21.99 24.89
N GLY A 5 -17.80 21.30 24.08
CA GLY A 5 -18.06 19.87 24.27
C GLY A 5 -16.77 19.08 24.06
N GLY A 6 -16.19 18.61 25.16
CA GLY A 6 -15.02 17.72 25.12
C GLY A 6 -15.41 16.37 24.56
N ASN A 7 -14.76 15.95 23.47
CA ASN A 7 -14.82 14.56 23.03
C ASN A 7 -14.17 13.70 24.12
N THR A 8 -14.98 12.95 24.86
CA THR A 8 -14.51 11.98 25.85
C THR A 8 -13.96 10.77 25.12
N ASP A 9 -12.63 10.66 25.07
CA ASP A 9 -11.92 9.44 24.69
C ASP A 9 -12.25 8.35 25.73
N ILE A 10 -13.04 7.34 25.33
CA ILE A 10 -13.35 6.20 26.19
C ILE A 10 -12.26 5.16 25.95
N ARG A 11 -11.25 5.17 26.83
CA ARG A 11 -10.21 4.14 26.86
C ARG A 11 -10.66 3.00 27.76
N LEU A 12 -10.94 1.85 27.16
CA LEU A 12 -11.08 0.61 27.91
C LEU A 12 -9.66 0.08 28.21
N ARG A 13 -9.22 0.27 29.47
CA ARG A 13 -8.08 -0.48 30.02
C ARG A 13 -8.67 -1.63 30.82
N MET A 14 -8.39 -2.85 30.41
CA MET A 14 -8.68 -4.03 31.21
C MET A 14 -7.38 -4.43 31.89
N ASP A 15 -7.41 -4.56 33.21
CA ASP A 15 -6.29 -5.13 33.94
C ASP A 15 -6.39 -6.66 33.85
N GLY A 16 -5.30 -7.32 33.46
CA GLY A 16 -5.24 -8.77 33.25
C GLY A 16 -5.00 -9.56 34.53
N LEU A 17 -5.31 -8.97 35.69
CA LEU A 17 -5.12 -9.59 36.99
C LEU A 17 -6.31 -10.52 37.28
N PHE A 18 -6.07 -11.82 37.12
CA PHE A 18 -7.02 -12.86 37.46
C PHE A 18 -6.48 -13.65 38.66
N GLU A 19 -7.31 -13.85 39.68
CA GLU A 19 -6.97 -14.70 40.83
C GLU A 19 -7.00 -16.20 40.47
N LEU A 20 -7.82 -16.56 39.47
CA LEU A 20 -8.02 -17.93 39.02
C LEU A 20 -7.66 -18.07 37.55
N GLU A 21 -6.85 -19.08 37.24
CA GLU A 21 -6.39 -19.41 35.88
C GLU A 21 -7.55 -19.62 34.89
N GLN A 22 -8.68 -20.16 35.35
CA GLN A 22 -9.88 -20.38 34.53
C GLN A 22 -10.48 -19.07 34.00
N HIS A 23 -10.46 -18.01 34.80
CA HIS A 23 -10.97 -16.70 34.40
C HIS A 23 -10.06 -16.03 33.36
N ALA A 24 -8.74 -16.20 33.50
CA ALA A 24 -7.78 -15.76 32.50
C ALA A 24 -8.00 -16.49 31.17
N ASN A 25 -8.26 -17.80 31.20
CA ASN A 25 -8.53 -18.60 30.01
C ASN A 25 -9.86 -18.23 29.33
N CYS A 26 -10.94 -18.00 30.08
CA CYS A 26 -12.21 -17.52 29.52
C CYS A 26 -12.05 -16.14 28.87
N PHE A 27 -11.40 -15.20 29.57
CA PHE A 27 -11.10 -13.87 29.03
C PHE A 27 -10.29 -13.96 27.74
N TYR A 28 -9.25 -14.81 27.74
CA TYR A 28 -8.41 -15.07 26.58
C TYR A 28 -9.22 -15.53 25.36
N HIS A 29 -10.11 -16.50 25.53
CA HIS A 29 -10.92 -17.03 24.43
C HIS A 29 -11.95 -16.03 23.87
N GLU A 30 -12.56 -15.22 24.73
CA GLU A 30 -13.55 -14.23 24.29
C GLU A 30 -12.90 -13.02 23.59
N PHE A 31 -11.73 -12.57 24.06
CA PHE A 31 -11.08 -11.37 23.52
C PHE A 31 -10.31 -11.61 22.21
N MET A 32 -9.91 -12.85 21.93
CA MET A 32 -9.26 -13.23 20.66
C MET A 32 -10.10 -12.93 19.41
N ALA A 33 -11.42 -12.83 19.55
CA ALA A 33 -12.36 -12.76 18.42
C ALA A 33 -12.87 -11.34 18.12
N LEU A 34 -12.31 -10.30 18.74
CA LEU A 34 -12.67 -8.91 18.44
C LEU A 34 -11.93 -8.41 17.19
N TYR A 35 -12.44 -8.82 16.03
CA TYR A 35 -12.15 -8.15 14.76
C TYR A 35 -12.66 -6.71 14.84
N THR A 36 -11.78 -5.76 15.13
CA THR A 36 -12.05 -4.35 14.89
C THR A 36 -11.95 -4.09 13.38
N ASN A 37 -13.02 -4.45 12.67
CA ASN A 37 -13.44 -4.08 11.30
C ASN A 37 -12.35 -3.94 10.21
N GLY A 38 -12.36 -4.85 9.23
CA GLY A 38 -11.61 -4.75 7.95
C GLY A 38 -12.19 -3.69 6.99
N PRO A 39 -11.52 -3.39 5.83
CA PRO A 39 -11.26 -4.41 4.81
C PRO A 39 -9.83 -4.44 4.21
N ALA A 40 -8.88 -3.63 4.70
CA ALA A 40 -7.51 -3.63 4.12
C ALA A 40 -6.39 -3.19 5.09
N GLY A 41 -6.55 -3.32 6.42
CA GLY A 41 -5.47 -3.07 7.37
C GLY A 41 -5.15 -4.37 8.08
N GLY A 42 -3.95 -4.94 7.85
CA GLY A 42 -3.55 -6.19 8.48
C GLY A 42 -3.48 -6.07 9.99
N GLY A 43 -4.56 -6.44 10.68
CA GLY A 43 -4.52 -6.92 12.06
C GLY A 43 -4.24 -8.42 12.01
N GLY A 44 -3.08 -8.83 12.54
CA GLY A 44 -2.74 -10.24 12.67
C GLY A 44 -3.65 -10.93 13.70
N ILE A 45 -4.02 -12.17 13.40
CA ILE A 45 -4.64 -13.07 14.38
C ILE A 45 -3.51 -13.67 15.22
N SER A 46 -3.56 -13.50 16.54
CA SER A 46 -2.77 -14.34 17.46
C SER A 46 -3.67 -15.46 17.95
N VAL A 47 -3.46 -16.68 17.42
CA VAL A 47 -4.11 -17.89 17.93
C VAL A 47 -3.20 -18.46 19.02
N GLY A 48 -3.64 -18.50 20.28
CA GLY A 48 -2.85 -19.02 21.42
C GLY A 48 -2.80 -20.53 21.48
N LEU A 49 -2.57 -21.16 20.34
CA LEU A 49 -1.65 -22.27 20.37
C LEU A 49 -0.25 -21.66 20.33
N ASN A 50 0.53 -21.84 21.41
CA ASN A 50 1.98 -21.80 21.31
C ASN A 50 2.40 -22.96 20.38
N LYS A 51 2.21 -22.79 19.08
CA LYS A 51 3.08 -23.45 18.11
C LYS A 51 4.40 -22.73 18.28
N GLU A 52 5.37 -23.41 18.87
CA GLU A 52 6.77 -23.04 18.73
C GLU A 52 7.08 -23.02 17.22
N ILE A 53 6.97 -21.84 16.60
CA ILE A 53 7.43 -21.64 15.23
C ILE A 53 8.93 -21.41 15.36
N ILE A 54 9.68 -22.51 15.43
CA ILE A 54 11.14 -22.46 15.40
C ILE A 54 11.53 -22.12 13.96
N LEU A 55 11.95 -20.87 13.75
CA LEU A 55 12.54 -20.42 12.49
C LEU A 55 13.96 -21.00 12.38
N HIS A 56 14.08 -22.16 11.75
CA HIS A 56 15.38 -22.70 11.35
C HIS A 56 15.92 -21.88 10.17
N LYS A 57 16.89 -21.00 10.45
CA LYS A 57 17.69 -20.37 9.40
C LYS A 57 18.84 -21.31 9.04
N LYS A 58 18.77 -21.92 7.86
CA LYS A 58 19.92 -22.61 7.25
C LYS A 58 20.54 -21.71 6.19
N LEU A 59 21.81 -21.35 6.37
CA LEU A 59 22.59 -20.70 5.31
C LEU A 59 22.81 -21.72 4.19
N VAL A 60 22.36 -21.37 2.98
CA VAL A 60 22.67 -22.12 1.77
C VAL A 60 23.80 -21.38 1.07
N GLU A 61 24.94 -22.02 0.92
CA GLU A 61 26.07 -21.47 0.16
C GLU A 61 25.65 -21.18 -1.28
N ARG A 62 26.19 -20.12 -1.86
CA ARG A 62 25.75 -19.60 -3.16
C ARG A 62 25.91 -20.64 -4.27
N GLU A 63 26.92 -21.49 -4.19
CA GLU A 63 27.14 -22.59 -5.15
C GLU A 63 26.02 -23.64 -5.17
N ASN A 64 25.21 -23.71 -4.10
CA ASN A 64 24.13 -24.70 -3.95
C ASN A 64 22.74 -24.16 -4.33
N VAL A 65 22.64 -22.91 -4.79
CA VAL A 65 21.37 -22.30 -5.22
C VAL A 65 21.26 -22.32 -6.74
N PHE A 66 20.53 -23.32 -7.26
CA PHE A 66 20.27 -23.45 -8.70
C PHE A 66 18.93 -22.80 -9.06
N TRP A 67 18.97 -21.65 -9.71
CA TRP A 67 17.77 -21.02 -10.28
C TRP A 67 17.58 -21.51 -11.72
N ARG A 68 16.42 -22.11 -12.01
CA ARG A 68 16.01 -22.46 -13.37
C ARG A 68 14.84 -21.58 -13.77
N THR A 69 15.04 -20.76 -14.79
CA THR A 69 14.00 -19.90 -15.35
C THR A 69 13.57 -20.51 -16.68
N ASP A 70 12.51 -21.31 -16.67
CA ASP A 70 11.98 -21.89 -17.90
C ASP A 70 10.92 -20.97 -18.52
N SER A 71 11.20 -20.47 -19.72
CA SER A 71 10.21 -19.87 -20.60
C SER A 71 9.75 -20.93 -21.58
N LYS A 72 8.51 -21.44 -21.42
CA LYS A 72 7.91 -22.31 -22.44
C LYS A 72 7.53 -21.48 -23.66
N GLN A 73 8.44 -21.35 -24.62
CA GLN A 73 8.05 -21.00 -25.99
C GLN A 73 7.35 -22.20 -26.60
N THR A 74 6.03 -22.08 -26.81
CA THR A 74 5.27 -23.03 -27.63
C THR A 74 5.61 -22.79 -29.09
N ASN A 75 6.55 -23.57 -29.64
CA ASN A 75 6.69 -23.74 -31.08
C ASN A 75 5.74 -24.86 -31.54
N PRO A 76 4.98 -24.67 -32.63
CA PRO A 76 4.11 -25.72 -33.16
C PRO A 76 4.93 -26.62 -34.07
N SER A 77 5.35 -27.78 -33.57
CA SER A 77 5.80 -28.86 -34.43
C SER A 77 5.46 -30.25 -33.86
N VAL A 78 5.21 -31.14 -34.82
CA VAL A 78 4.50 -32.41 -34.78
C VAL A 78 5.27 -33.52 -34.03
N LEU A 79 4.48 -34.39 -33.36
CA LEU A 79 4.72 -35.75 -32.82
C LEU A 79 6.14 -36.37 -32.86
N HIS A 80 6.58 -36.95 -31.73
CA HIS A 80 6.58 -38.42 -31.49
C HIS A 80 6.88 -38.75 -30.00
N HIS A 81 6.15 -39.77 -29.48
CA HIS A 81 6.39 -40.72 -28.37
C HIS A 81 7.69 -40.54 -27.50
N GLU A 82 7.72 -40.63 -26.16
CA GLU A 82 7.18 -41.67 -25.27
C GLU A 82 6.90 -41.20 -23.83
N THR A 83 6.13 -42.06 -23.16
CA THR A 83 5.47 -42.02 -21.84
C THR A 83 6.38 -42.00 -20.60
N SER A 84 5.99 -41.19 -19.61
CA SER A 84 6.03 -41.63 -18.20
C SER A 84 4.94 -40.93 -17.39
N ASN A 85 4.02 -41.74 -16.85
CA ASN A 85 2.79 -41.40 -16.15
C ASN A 85 2.99 -40.62 -14.86
N ILE A 86 2.40 -39.42 -14.73
CA ILE A 86 2.04 -38.83 -13.44
C ILE A 86 0.61 -38.27 -13.53
N TYR A 87 -0.27 -38.90 -12.76
CA TYR A 87 -1.67 -38.61 -12.40
C TYR A 87 -2.36 -37.41 -13.08
N ARG A 88 -3.28 -37.74 -14.01
CA ARG A 88 -4.19 -36.83 -14.71
C ARG A 88 -5.45 -36.62 -13.86
N THR A 89 -5.58 -35.48 -13.18
CA THR A 89 -6.87 -35.03 -12.66
C THR A 89 -7.64 -34.33 -13.79
N THR A 90 -8.73 -34.95 -14.24
CA THR A 90 -9.62 -34.41 -15.26
C THR A 90 -10.55 -33.37 -14.65
N LYS A 91 -10.11 -32.10 -14.59
CA LYS A 91 -11.03 -30.97 -14.54
C LYS A 91 -10.85 -30.17 -15.82
N LYS A 92 -11.83 -30.27 -16.73
CA LYS A 92 -11.92 -29.38 -17.90
C LYS A 92 -12.14 -27.96 -17.38
N PRO A 93 -11.25 -26.99 -17.65
CA PRO A 93 -11.60 -25.59 -17.45
C PRO A 93 -12.48 -25.17 -18.65
N LEU A 94 -13.72 -24.75 -18.37
CA LEU A 94 -14.50 -23.95 -19.33
C LEU A 94 -13.77 -22.62 -19.52
N ARG A 95 -12.86 -22.59 -20.49
CA ARG A 95 -12.16 -21.38 -20.89
C ARG A 95 -12.99 -20.71 -21.98
N LYS A 96 -13.88 -19.79 -21.59
CA LYS A 96 -14.41 -18.81 -22.53
C LYS A 96 -13.23 -17.95 -22.98
N ASN A 97 -12.88 -18.03 -24.26
CA ASN A 97 -11.84 -17.23 -24.88
C ASN A 97 -12.28 -15.76 -24.90
N HIS A 98 -11.94 -15.02 -23.85
CA HIS A 98 -11.82 -13.57 -24.00
C HIS A 98 -10.43 -13.31 -24.58
N PRO A 99 -10.31 -12.62 -25.73
CA PRO A 99 -9.01 -12.22 -26.25
C PRO A 99 -8.37 -11.28 -25.21
N CYS A 100 -7.36 -11.81 -24.52
CA CYS A 100 -6.47 -11.01 -23.69
C CYS A 100 -5.74 -10.07 -24.66
N LYS A 101 -6.02 -8.76 -24.56
CA LYS A 101 -5.31 -7.74 -25.33
C LYS A 101 -3.81 -7.98 -25.13
N THR A 102 -3.12 -8.28 -26.22
CA THR A 102 -1.66 -8.42 -26.28
C THR A 102 -1.03 -7.21 -25.59
N ALA A 103 -0.14 -7.46 -24.62
CA ALA A 103 0.56 -6.42 -23.89
C ALA A 103 1.25 -5.48 -24.89
N THR A 104 0.84 -4.21 -24.88
CA THR A 104 1.51 -3.14 -25.62
C THR A 104 3.00 -3.13 -25.25
N PRO A 105 3.91 -2.88 -26.20
CA PRO A 105 5.33 -2.70 -25.89
C PRO A 105 5.46 -1.64 -24.80
N ILE A 106 6.26 -1.92 -23.76
CA ILE A 106 6.52 -0.95 -22.68
C ILE A 106 7.36 0.17 -23.31
N GLN A 107 6.73 1.30 -23.60
CA GLN A 107 7.35 2.48 -24.18
C GLN A 107 7.54 3.56 -23.11
N PRO A 108 8.56 4.41 -23.23
CA PRO A 108 8.71 5.56 -22.35
C PRO A 108 7.53 6.52 -22.48
N ALA A 109 7.17 7.16 -21.39
CA ALA A 109 6.10 8.17 -21.37
C ALA A 109 6.47 9.36 -22.28
N PRO A 110 5.50 10.01 -22.95
CA PRO A 110 5.79 11.15 -23.83
C PRO A 110 6.42 12.32 -23.05
N SER A 111 7.34 13.06 -23.69
CA SER A 111 7.94 14.29 -23.14
C SER A 111 7.15 15.53 -23.54
N GLY A 112 7.14 16.55 -22.67
CA GLY A 112 6.62 17.89 -22.98
C GLY A 112 5.10 18.01 -23.10
N SER A 113 4.35 16.95 -22.85
CA SER A 113 2.88 16.96 -22.82
C SER A 113 2.37 16.76 -21.39
N ILE A 114 1.21 17.34 -21.09
CA ILE A 114 0.50 17.10 -19.83
C ILE A 114 -0.08 15.70 -19.88
N ILE A 115 0.34 14.84 -18.94
CA ILE A 115 -0.12 13.46 -18.83
C ILE A 115 -0.48 13.14 -17.39
N PRO A 116 -1.55 12.35 -17.15
CA PRO A 116 -1.88 11.90 -15.81
C PRO A 116 -0.78 10.96 -15.32
N LEU A 117 -0.36 11.12 -14.06
CA LEU A 117 0.68 10.29 -13.45
C LEU A 117 0.30 8.80 -13.45
N TYR A 118 -1.00 8.49 -13.43
CA TYR A 118 -1.57 7.16 -13.65
C TYR A 118 -1.06 6.46 -14.91
N ALA A 119 -0.87 7.21 -16.01
CA ALA A 119 -0.39 6.64 -17.28
C ALA A 119 1.13 6.41 -17.31
N VAL A 120 1.85 6.92 -16.30
CA VAL A 120 3.32 6.89 -16.22
C VAL A 120 3.81 5.93 -15.15
N ALA A 121 3.08 5.82 -14.04
CA ALA A 121 3.54 5.11 -12.85
C ALA A 121 2.41 4.33 -12.16
N HIS A 122 2.82 3.31 -11.41
CA HIS A 122 2.02 2.67 -10.38
C HIS A 122 2.30 3.35 -9.03
N SER A 123 1.29 3.38 -8.18
CA SER A 123 1.42 3.86 -6.80
C SER A 123 0.72 2.92 -5.84
N ARG A 124 1.29 2.84 -4.63
CA ARG A 124 0.70 2.19 -3.47
C ARG A 124 0.91 3.09 -2.28
N THR A 125 -0.12 3.27 -1.47
CA THR A 125 -0.06 4.03 -0.22
C THR A 125 -0.16 3.11 1.00
N GLY A 126 0.36 3.60 2.12
CA GLY A 126 0.17 3.04 3.45
C GLY A 126 0.24 4.14 4.51
N ASP A 127 -0.42 3.91 5.63
CA ASP A 127 -0.42 4.82 6.77
C ASP A 127 0.42 4.27 7.93
N LYS A 128 1.01 5.19 8.72
CA LYS A 128 1.57 4.87 10.03
C LYS A 128 1.27 6.01 11.00
N GLY A 129 0.18 5.86 11.76
CA GLY A 129 -0.28 6.93 12.64
C GLY A 129 -0.70 8.14 11.80
N ASN A 130 -0.16 9.32 12.09
CA ASN A 130 -0.48 10.55 11.36
C ASN A 130 0.29 10.71 10.03
N ASP A 131 1.16 9.75 9.70
CA ASP A 131 2.06 9.82 8.56
C ASP A 131 1.56 8.97 7.38
N LEU A 132 1.73 9.51 6.19
CA LEU A 132 1.45 8.84 4.92
C LEU A 132 2.77 8.38 4.29
N ASN A 133 2.79 7.18 3.75
CA ASN A 133 3.84 6.70 2.87
C ASN A 133 3.25 6.32 1.51
N PHE A 134 3.89 6.70 0.41
CA PHE A 134 3.49 6.25 -0.91
C PHE A 134 4.68 5.97 -1.83
N SER A 135 4.48 5.02 -2.73
CA SER A 135 5.46 4.63 -3.74
C SER A 135 5.09 5.18 -5.11
N LEU A 136 6.09 5.50 -5.93
CA LEU A 136 5.94 5.79 -7.35
C LEU A 136 6.88 4.90 -8.13
N ILE A 137 6.31 3.95 -8.86
CA ILE A 137 7.03 2.96 -9.66
C ILE A 137 6.66 3.19 -11.13
N PRO A 138 7.55 3.73 -11.96
CA PRO A 138 7.24 3.99 -13.36
C PRO A 138 6.92 2.69 -14.11
N HIS A 139 6.01 2.75 -15.08
CA HIS A 139 5.73 1.61 -15.97
C HIS A 139 6.96 1.25 -16.81
N PHE A 140 7.78 2.25 -17.16
CA PHE A 140 9.06 2.09 -17.83
C PHE A 140 10.20 2.62 -16.95
N SER A 141 11.13 1.74 -16.57
CA SER A 141 12.16 2.06 -15.57
C SER A 141 13.04 3.27 -15.90
N SER A 142 13.29 3.57 -17.18
CA SER A 142 14.11 4.73 -17.57
C SER A 142 13.45 6.08 -17.28
N ASP A 143 12.13 6.13 -17.08
CA ASP A 143 11.41 7.37 -16.75
C ASP A 143 11.64 7.83 -15.31
N ILE A 144 12.27 7.02 -14.46
CA ILE A 144 12.58 7.40 -13.07
C ILE A 144 13.40 8.68 -12.98
N ASN A 145 14.34 8.90 -13.91
CA ASN A 145 15.18 10.10 -13.93
C ASN A 145 14.39 11.35 -14.31
N ARG A 146 13.31 11.20 -15.08
CA ARG A 146 12.40 12.28 -15.47
C ARG A 146 11.44 12.58 -14.32
N LEU A 147 10.89 11.55 -13.69
CA LEU A 147 10.03 11.66 -12.51
C LEU A 147 10.74 12.36 -11.35
N LYS A 148 12.00 12.03 -11.05
CA LYS A 148 12.79 12.70 -10.00
C LYS A 148 12.86 14.22 -10.14
N LYS A 149 12.81 14.73 -11.37
CA LYS A 149 12.86 16.18 -11.63
C LYS A 149 11.52 16.86 -11.37
N VAL A 150 10.42 16.12 -11.49
CA VAL A 150 9.05 16.63 -11.35
C VAL A 150 8.53 16.45 -9.93
N ILE A 151 8.77 15.28 -9.33
CA ILE A 151 8.30 14.91 -7.99
C ILE A 151 9.21 15.55 -6.94
N THR A 152 9.03 16.85 -6.72
CA THR A 152 9.71 17.62 -5.66
C THR A 152 8.90 17.65 -4.37
N GLN A 153 9.51 18.11 -3.27
CA GLN A 153 8.78 18.28 -2.01
C GLN A 153 7.57 19.21 -2.16
N ASP A 154 7.72 20.31 -2.91
CA ASP A 154 6.64 21.27 -3.16
C ASP A 154 5.52 20.64 -4.00
N TRP A 155 5.89 19.86 -5.03
CA TRP A 155 4.91 19.12 -5.82
C TRP A 155 4.09 18.18 -4.94
N VAL A 156 4.75 17.45 -4.03
CA VAL A 156 4.08 16.52 -3.10
C VAL A 156 3.14 17.28 -2.17
N LYS A 157 3.58 18.41 -1.59
CA LYS A 157 2.74 19.26 -0.73
C LYS A 157 1.48 19.75 -1.47
N ASN A 158 1.64 20.15 -2.73
CA ASN A 158 0.50 20.56 -3.55
C ASN A 158 -0.45 19.39 -3.84
N ALA A 159 0.08 18.22 -4.18
CA ALA A 159 -0.71 17.03 -4.46
C ALA A 159 -1.54 16.56 -3.25
N VAL A 160 -1.01 16.70 -2.03
CA VAL A 160 -1.72 16.35 -0.79
C VAL A 160 -2.53 17.50 -0.18
N SER A 161 -2.45 18.71 -0.74
CA SER A 161 -3.20 19.86 -0.22
C SER A 161 -4.72 19.63 -0.10
N PRO A 162 -5.40 18.88 -0.99
CA PRO A 162 -6.83 18.57 -0.83
C PRO A 162 -7.15 17.76 0.43
N LEU A 163 -6.14 17.17 1.09
CA LEU A 163 -6.34 16.47 2.34
C LEU A 163 -6.63 17.42 3.53
N PHE A 164 -6.22 18.68 3.42
CA PHE A 164 -6.37 19.69 4.48
C PHE A 164 -7.61 20.58 4.32
N TYR A 165 -8.18 20.65 3.11
CA TYR A 165 -9.42 21.37 2.87
C TYR A 165 -10.62 20.49 3.25
N SER A 166 -11.17 20.72 4.44
CA SER A 166 -12.47 20.15 4.82
C SER A 166 -13.57 20.90 4.07
N SER A 167 -14.55 20.18 3.52
CA SER A 167 -15.64 20.70 2.68
C SER A 167 -16.65 21.61 3.40
N ALA A 168 -16.30 22.20 4.55
CA ALA A 168 -17.12 23.18 5.26
C ALA A 168 -16.66 24.60 4.88
N VAL A 169 -17.38 25.20 3.95
CA VAL A 169 -17.24 26.58 3.45
C VAL A 169 -17.17 27.58 4.61
N SER A 170 -15.98 28.10 4.92
CA SER A 170 -15.80 29.33 5.69
C SER A 170 -14.46 29.98 5.35
N GLU A 171 -14.48 31.28 5.09
CA GLU A 171 -13.39 32.11 4.54
C GLU A 171 -12.11 32.13 5.41
N ASN A 172 -12.19 31.68 6.66
CA ASN A 172 -11.05 31.62 7.59
C ASN A 172 -10.12 30.40 7.40
N GLN A 173 -10.47 29.44 6.52
CA GLN A 173 -9.71 28.19 6.37
C GLN A 173 -8.48 28.27 5.47
N ALA A 174 -8.36 29.25 4.57
CA ALA A 174 -7.16 29.36 3.73
C ALA A 174 -5.90 29.56 4.59
N VAL A 175 -6.04 30.35 5.66
CA VAL A 175 -4.97 30.60 6.64
C VAL A 175 -4.67 29.35 7.47
N GLU A 176 -5.70 28.60 7.89
CA GLU A 176 -5.52 27.35 8.65
C GLU A 176 -4.93 26.22 7.79
N ALA A 177 -5.35 26.08 6.53
CA ALA A 177 -4.80 25.10 5.60
C ALA A 177 -3.33 25.42 5.27
N GLU A 178 -3.00 26.69 5.02
CA GLU A 178 -1.61 27.12 4.86
C GLU A 178 -0.78 26.86 6.12
N ASN A 179 -1.34 27.09 7.32
CA ASN A 179 -0.64 26.80 8.57
C ASN A 179 -0.47 25.29 8.80
N ASN A 180 -1.46 24.47 8.52
CA ASN A 180 -1.36 23.01 8.62
C ASN A 180 -0.34 22.45 7.61
N LEU A 181 -0.23 23.05 6.42
CA LEU A 181 0.75 22.64 5.40
C LEU A 181 2.20 23.02 5.78
N LYS A 182 2.40 23.96 6.72
CA LYS A 182 3.74 24.29 7.26
C LYS A 182 4.28 23.17 8.13
N ASP A 183 3.42 22.47 8.87
CA ASP A 183 3.79 21.35 9.74
C ASP A 183 4.03 20.04 8.97
N VAL A 184 3.74 20.05 7.66
CA VAL A 184 3.99 18.90 6.77
C VAL A 184 5.44 18.85 6.35
N VAL A 185 6.09 17.75 6.73
CA VAL A 185 7.45 17.40 6.31
C VAL A 185 7.38 16.31 5.24
N VAL A 186 8.06 16.54 4.11
CA VAL A 186 8.11 15.60 2.99
C VAL A 186 9.53 15.05 2.84
N GLU A 187 9.66 13.73 2.91
CA GLU A 187 10.92 13.00 2.74
C GLU A 187 10.81 12.12 1.49
N ILE A 188 11.71 12.31 0.51
CA ILE A 188 11.70 11.55 -0.75
C ILE A 188 12.92 10.64 -0.77
N TYR A 189 12.68 9.33 -0.81
CA TYR A 189 13.71 8.30 -0.85
C TYR A 189 13.75 7.65 -2.22
N GLU A 190 14.94 7.58 -2.82
CA GLU A 190 15.15 6.78 -4.02
C GLU A 190 15.32 5.30 -3.66
N VAL A 191 14.70 4.42 -4.45
CA VAL A 191 14.89 2.97 -4.36
C VAL A 191 15.48 2.47 -5.69
N PRO A 192 16.82 2.51 -5.87
CA PRO A 192 17.46 2.23 -7.15
C PRO A 192 17.19 0.82 -7.68
N GLY A 193 17.09 -0.17 -6.79
CA GLY A 193 16.93 -1.58 -7.14
C GLY A 193 15.67 -1.91 -7.95
N ILE A 194 14.63 -1.08 -7.83
CA ILE A 194 13.37 -1.21 -8.60
C ILE A 194 13.04 0.05 -9.40
N SER A 195 14.00 0.98 -9.53
CA SER A 195 13.83 2.26 -10.24
C SER A 195 12.58 3.02 -9.79
N SER A 196 12.40 3.19 -8.47
CA SER A 196 11.20 3.83 -7.90
C SER A 196 11.53 4.93 -6.88
N LEU A 197 10.51 5.70 -6.52
CA LEU A 197 10.54 6.64 -5.39
C LEU A 197 9.64 6.13 -4.27
N ASN A 198 10.06 6.32 -3.03
CA ASN A 198 9.23 6.17 -1.85
C ASN A 198 9.17 7.51 -1.12
N VAL A 199 7.97 8.04 -0.94
CA VAL A 199 7.74 9.37 -0.37
C VAL A 199 7.00 9.22 0.95
N VAL A 200 7.58 9.79 1.99
CA VAL A 200 6.97 9.87 3.33
C VAL A 200 6.52 11.30 3.57
N VAL A 201 5.25 11.46 3.92
CA VAL A 201 4.63 12.74 4.22
C VAL A 201 4.15 12.70 5.66
N ARG A 202 4.80 13.48 6.52
CA ARG A 202 4.51 13.53 7.95
C ARG A 202 3.31 14.43 8.24
N ASN A 203 2.56 14.08 9.28
CA ASN A 203 1.46 14.89 9.80
C ASN A 203 0.35 15.27 8.80
N VAL A 204 -0.05 14.34 7.95
CA VAL A 204 -1.00 14.61 6.85
C VAL A 204 -2.36 13.91 7.00
N LEU A 205 -2.47 12.93 7.91
CA LEU A 205 -3.64 12.05 8.01
C LEU A 205 -4.65 12.45 9.11
N ASP A 206 -4.61 13.68 9.61
CA ASP A 206 -5.54 14.20 10.63
C ASP A 206 -5.60 13.29 11.89
N GLY A 207 -4.43 12.95 12.41
CA GLY A 207 -4.27 12.06 13.57
C GLY A 207 -4.29 10.55 13.23
N GLY A 208 -4.43 10.19 11.96
CA GLY A 208 -4.35 8.80 11.49
C GLY A 208 -5.62 7.98 11.72
N VAL A 209 -5.54 6.67 11.48
CA VAL A 209 -6.71 5.76 11.43
C VAL A 209 -7.68 5.87 12.62
N ASN A 210 -7.14 6.07 13.82
CA ASN A 210 -7.94 6.08 15.04
C ASN A 210 -8.62 7.43 15.30
N CYS A 211 -8.08 8.52 14.79
CA CYS A 211 -8.53 9.88 15.09
C CYS A 211 -9.14 10.60 13.88
N SER A 212 -8.77 10.18 12.66
CA SER A 212 -9.13 10.85 11.42
C SER A 212 -10.64 10.81 11.19
N ARG A 213 -11.20 11.98 10.85
CA ARG A 213 -12.62 12.12 10.50
C ARG A 213 -12.90 11.86 9.02
N ARG A 214 -11.87 11.53 8.24
CA ARG A 214 -11.95 11.29 6.80
C ARG A 214 -12.72 10.00 6.50
N ILE A 215 -13.33 9.93 5.32
CA ILE A 215 -13.96 8.69 4.82
C ILE A 215 -12.89 7.59 4.66
N ASP A 216 -11.75 7.94 4.06
CA ASP A 216 -10.58 7.06 3.98
C ASP A 216 -9.62 7.33 5.13
N ARG A 217 -9.90 6.75 6.29
CA ARG A 217 -9.07 6.86 7.50
C ARG A 217 -7.68 6.24 7.36
N HIS A 218 -7.52 5.30 6.43
CA HIS A 218 -6.27 4.56 6.20
C HIS A 218 -5.41 5.16 5.08
N GLY A 219 -5.88 6.19 4.38
CA GLY A 219 -5.14 6.78 3.27
C GLY A 219 -4.88 5.84 2.08
N LYS A 220 -5.69 4.79 1.91
CA LYS A 220 -5.55 3.81 0.81
C LYS A 220 -5.91 4.40 -0.54
N THR A 221 -6.91 5.26 -0.58
CA THR A 221 -7.35 5.94 -1.81
C THR A 221 -6.47 7.14 -2.13
N ILE A 222 -5.55 7.53 -1.24
CA ILE A 222 -4.58 8.60 -1.53
C ILE A 222 -3.65 8.19 -2.68
N SER A 223 -3.47 6.89 -2.94
CA SER A 223 -2.71 6.43 -4.10
C SER A 223 -3.34 6.94 -5.40
N ASP A 224 -4.67 6.87 -5.51
CA ASP A 224 -5.42 7.40 -6.64
C ASP A 224 -5.38 8.93 -6.70
N LEU A 225 -5.41 9.63 -5.55
CA LEU A 225 -5.26 11.09 -5.49
C LEU A 225 -3.90 11.55 -6.07
N ILE A 226 -2.83 10.82 -5.77
CA ILE A 226 -1.50 11.10 -6.30
C ILE A 226 -1.44 10.75 -7.79
N LEU A 227 -1.99 9.60 -8.19
CA LEU A 227 -1.97 9.15 -9.59
C LEU A 227 -2.87 10.00 -10.50
N SER A 228 -3.89 10.67 -9.96
CA SER A 228 -4.75 11.59 -10.72
C SER A 228 -4.11 12.95 -10.99
N GLN A 229 -2.92 13.21 -10.44
CA GLN A 229 -2.21 14.46 -10.72
C GLN A 229 -1.66 14.46 -12.14
N ASP A 230 -1.76 15.60 -12.79
CA ASP A 230 -1.15 15.83 -14.09
C ASP A 230 0.32 16.24 -13.92
N VAL A 231 1.19 15.64 -14.74
CA VAL A 231 2.63 15.90 -14.76
C VAL A 231 3.09 16.18 -16.18
N VAL A 232 4.13 17.03 -16.29
CA VAL A 232 4.85 17.26 -17.55
C VAL A 232 6.24 16.70 -17.37
N LEU A 233 6.54 15.61 -18.07
CA LEU A 233 7.88 15.02 -18.03
C LEU A 233 8.79 15.76 -19.02
N PRO A 234 10.04 16.09 -18.62
CA PRO A 234 11.01 16.72 -19.51
C PRO A 234 11.49 15.79 -20.63
#